data_AF-A0A0X3NGC1-F1
#
_entry.id   AF-A0A0X3NGC1-F1
#
_cell.length_a   1.000
_cell.length_b   1.000
_cell.length_c   1.000
_cell.angle_alpha   90.00
_cell.angle_beta   90.00
_cell.angle_gamma   90.00
#
_symmetry.space_group_name_H-M   'P 1'
#
loop_
_entity.id
_entity.type
_entity.pdbx_description
1 polymer ?
#
loop_
_entity_poly.entity_id
_entity_poly.type
_entity_poly.pdbx_seq_one_letter_code
_entity_poly.pdbx_strand_id
1 'polypeptide(L)'
;MLSVLGILSFAIYFLYGAAAFLCMAIGLFYLSELVEEYTVATGKIIRISIFMVIFAHFTLPFMDGFSWLLVIAGVGAHMAYFQLLSTFPAFNFSSGKFFISFALLVLHHVIAFASEVLYGLEFPVVLTYFTFFVWFVPFLFLISLSANDYVLPQTGEYTMFSESRPLLATNDDLVSSFLKGKRRSLFYLLSYLKDQLPVVRPKKLY
;
A
#
# COMPACT_ATOMS: atom_id res chain seq x y z
N MET A 1 10.38 -51.14 16.64
CA MET A 1 11.67 -50.52 17.04
C MET A 1 11.89 -49.31 16.14
N LEU A 2 12.08 -48.10 16.68
CA LEU A 2 12.43 -46.95 15.83
C LEU A 2 13.80 -47.21 15.20
N SER A 3 13.86 -47.21 13.86
CA SER A 3 15.13 -47.29 13.13
C SER A 3 15.82 -45.93 13.18
N VAL A 4 17.11 -45.91 13.49
CA VAL A 4 17.95 -44.70 13.48
C VAL A 4 17.85 -43.97 12.14
N LEU A 5 17.75 -44.72 11.03
CA LEU A 5 17.58 -44.16 9.69
C LEU A 5 16.23 -43.45 9.50
N GLY A 6 15.18 -43.90 10.17
CA GLY A 6 13.86 -43.26 10.13
C GLY A 6 13.85 -41.91 10.85
N ILE A 7 14.52 -41.82 11.99
CA ILE A 7 14.69 -40.56 12.73
C ILE A 7 15.53 -39.56 11.91
N LEU A 8 16.63 -40.03 11.30
CA LEU A 8 17.48 -39.20 10.45
C LEU A 8 16.74 -38.70 9.20
N SER A 9 15.85 -39.51 8.62
CA SER A 9 15.00 -39.11 7.48
C SER A 9 14.08 -37.94 7.82
N PHE A 10 13.42 -37.97 8.99
CA PHE A 10 12.60 -36.84 9.45
C PHE A 10 13.43 -35.56 9.65
N ALA A 11 14.63 -35.67 10.25
CA ALA A 11 15.53 -34.55 10.42
C ALA A 11 15.97 -33.95 9.07
N ILE A 12 16.21 -34.78 8.06
CA ILE A 12 16.56 -34.35 6.71
C ILE A 12 15.39 -33.61 6.03
N TYR A 13 14.16 -34.14 6.08
CA TYR A 13 12.98 -33.45 5.54
C TYR A 13 12.77 -32.09 6.20
N PHE A 14 12.94 -32.03 7.53
CA PHE A 14 12.87 -30.77 8.26
C PHE A 14 13.95 -29.78 7.81
N LEU A 15 15.21 -30.22 7.69
CA LEU A 15 16.33 -29.38 7.27
C LEU A 15 16.13 -28.83 5.85
N TYR A 16 15.78 -29.69 4.89
CA TYR A 16 15.51 -29.25 3.51
C TYR A 16 14.27 -28.35 3.41
N GLY A 17 13.22 -28.65 4.17
CA GLY A 17 12.04 -27.79 4.26
C GLY A 17 12.38 -26.40 4.82
N ALA A 18 13.18 -26.35 5.89
CA ALA A 18 13.66 -25.10 6.48
C ALA A 18 14.54 -24.30 5.50
N ALA A 19 15.46 -24.97 4.79
CA ALA A 19 16.30 -24.34 3.78
C ALA A 19 15.46 -23.78 2.62
N ALA A 20 14.45 -24.51 2.15
CA ALA A 20 13.54 -24.05 1.10
C ALA A 20 12.72 -22.83 1.56
N PHE A 21 12.20 -22.86 2.79
CA PHE A 21 11.48 -21.73 3.37
C PHE A 21 12.38 -20.49 3.51
N LEU A 22 13.62 -20.66 3.97
CA LEU A 22 14.60 -19.59 4.10
C LEU A 22 14.94 -18.99 2.72
N CYS A 23 15.15 -19.83 1.70
CA CYS A 23 15.36 -19.38 0.33
C CYS A 23 14.19 -18.54 -0.19
N MET A 24 12.95 -18.99 0.03
CA MET A 24 11.76 -18.22 -0.33
C MET A 24 11.67 -16.89 0.44
N ALA A 25 11.97 -16.88 1.74
CA ALA A 25 11.98 -15.67 2.55
C ALA A 25 13.00 -14.64 2.07
N ILE A 26 14.23 -15.07 1.76
CA ILE A 26 15.27 -14.19 1.19
C ILE A 26 14.83 -13.66 -0.19
N GLY A 27 14.24 -14.51 -1.04
CA GLY A 27 13.73 -14.09 -2.34
C GLY A 27 12.64 -13.02 -2.23
N LEU A 28 11.72 -13.17 -1.27
CA LEU A 28 10.66 -12.19 -1.02
C LEU A 28 11.21 -10.89 -0.40
N PHE A 29 12.21 -10.99 0.47
CA PHE A 29 12.90 -9.84 1.01
C PHE A 29 13.58 -9.03 -0.11
N TYR A 30 14.32 -9.69 -1.00
CA TYR A 30 14.93 -9.04 -2.16
C TYR A 30 13.90 -8.42 -3.10
N LEU A 31 12.76 -9.09 -3.32
CA LEU A 31 11.65 -8.51 -4.09
C LEU A 31 11.09 -7.26 -3.42
N SER A 32 10.95 -7.24 -2.09
CA SER A 32 10.46 -6.05 -1.39
C SER A 32 11.42 -4.87 -1.49
N GLU A 33 12.74 -5.12 -1.45
CA GLU A 33 13.78 -4.11 -1.66
C GLU A 33 13.73 -3.57 -3.10
N LEU A 34 13.56 -4.43 -4.11
CA LEU A 34 13.38 -4.01 -5.50
C LEU A 34 12.13 -3.13 -5.69
N VAL A 35 11.04 -3.48 -5.00
CA VAL A 35 9.81 -2.72 -5.09
C VAL A 35 9.94 -1.36 -4.41
N GLU A 36 10.71 -1.28 -3.32
CA GLU A 36 11.06 -0.04 -2.64
C GLU A 36 11.93 0.88 -3.51
N GLU A 37 12.96 0.34 -4.18
CA GLU A 37 13.84 1.11 -5.06
C GLU A 37 13.14 1.55 -6.36
N TYR A 38 12.31 0.68 -6.95
CA TYR A 38 11.70 0.89 -8.27
C TYR A 38 10.17 1.00 -8.24
N THR A 39 9.61 1.80 -7.32
CA THR A 39 8.16 1.97 -7.14
C THR A 39 7.38 2.25 -8.43
N VAL A 40 7.90 3.12 -9.31
CA VAL A 40 7.26 3.46 -10.59
C VAL A 40 7.21 2.25 -11.54
N ALA A 41 8.29 1.47 -11.59
CA ALA A 41 8.33 0.25 -12.39
C ALA A 41 7.38 -0.81 -11.83
N THR A 42 7.33 -0.96 -10.51
CA THR A 42 6.37 -1.85 -9.81
C THR A 42 4.93 -1.52 -10.19
N GLY A 43 4.52 -0.25 -10.12
CA GLY A 43 3.18 0.17 -10.52
C GLY A 43 2.86 -0.15 -11.99
N LYS A 44 3.85 -0.02 -12.89
CA LYS A 44 3.71 -0.39 -14.30
C LYS A 44 3.59 -1.91 -14.49
N ILE A 45 4.40 -2.70 -13.77
CA ILE A 45 4.34 -4.17 -13.81
C ILE A 45 2.97 -4.65 -13.32
N ILE A 46 2.47 -4.14 -12.18
CA ILE A 46 1.14 -4.48 -11.66
C ILE A 46 0.05 -4.12 -12.69
N ARG A 47 0.14 -2.96 -13.33
CA ARG A 47 -0.79 -2.56 -14.39
C ARG A 47 -0.82 -3.56 -15.55
N ILE A 48 0.36 -3.93 -16.05
CA ILE A 48 0.51 -4.88 -17.16
C ILE A 48 -0.03 -6.26 -16.74
N SER A 49 0.31 -6.72 -15.53
CA SER A 49 -0.21 -7.97 -14.96
C SER A 49 -1.73 -8.01 -14.89
N ILE A 50 -2.38 -6.93 -14.47
CA ILE A 50 -3.85 -6.83 -14.46
C ILE A 50 -4.42 -7.01 -15.87
N PHE A 51 -3.89 -6.29 -16.86
CA PHE A 51 -4.38 -6.42 -18.24
C PHE A 51 -4.13 -7.82 -18.83
N MET A 52 -2.98 -8.42 -18.55
CA MET A 52 -2.65 -9.78 -18.96
C MET A 52 -3.64 -10.79 -18.37
N VAL A 53 -3.94 -10.69 -17.08
CA VAL A 53 -4.87 -11.61 -16.43
C VAL A 53 -6.32 -11.38 -16.88
N ILE A 54 -6.74 -10.13 -17.11
CA ILE A 54 -8.06 -9.84 -17.69
C ILE A 54 -8.18 -10.47 -19.08
N PHE A 55 -7.17 -10.31 -19.94
CA PHE A 55 -7.16 -10.93 -21.26
C PHE A 55 -7.23 -12.45 -21.17
N ALA A 56 -6.45 -13.06 -20.27
CA ALA A 56 -6.49 -14.50 -20.05
C ALA A 56 -7.85 -14.99 -19.51
N HIS A 57 -8.56 -14.22 -18.69
CA HIS A 57 -9.92 -14.60 -18.25
C HIS A 57 -10.90 -14.71 -19.42
N PHE A 58 -10.76 -13.85 -20.44
CA PHE A 58 -11.61 -13.92 -21.62
C PHE A 58 -11.37 -15.16 -22.49
N THR A 59 -10.18 -15.77 -22.43
CA THR A 59 -9.89 -17.00 -23.21
C THR A 59 -10.47 -18.27 -22.57
N LEU A 60 -10.69 -18.27 -21.25
CA LEU A 60 -11.14 -19.43 -20.49
C LEU A 60 -12.48 -20.04 -20.98
N PRO A 61 -13.53 -19.26 -21.28
CA PRO A 61 -14.80 -19.83 -21.76
C PRO A 61 -14.68 -20.46 -23.15
N PHE A 62 -13.79 -19.95 -24.01
CA PHE A 62 -13.64 -20.43 -25.39
C PHE A 62 -12.82 -21.71 -25.47
N MET A 63 -11.80 -21.85 -24.61
CA MET A 63 -10.87 -22.99 -24.64
C MET A 63 -11.32 -24.12 -23.71
N ASP A 64 -11.63 -23.78 -22.45
CA ASP A 64 -11.81 -24.75 -21.38
C ASP A 64 -13.28 -24.86 -20.91
N GLY A 65 -14.18 -24.07 -21.49
CA GLY A 65 -15.62 -24.13 -21.20
C GLY A 65 -16.02 -23.58 -19.83
N PHE A 66 -15.21 -22.68 -19.24
CA PHE A 66 -15.55 -22.05 -17.96
C PHE A 66 -16.83 -21.23 -18.02
N SER A 67 -17.61 -21.26 -16.93
CA SER A 67 -18.82 -20.45 -16.79
C SER A 67 -18.52 -18.95 -16.83
N TRP A 68 -19.37 -18.21 -17.54
CA TRP A 68 -19.31 -16.75 -17.61
C TRP A 68 -19.36 -16.08 -16.23
N LEU A 69 -20.00 -16.69 -15.23
CA LEU A 69 -20.06 -16.14 -13.87
C LEU A 69 -18.65 -16.04 -13.24
N LEU A 70 -17.84 -17.08 -13.42
CA LEU A 70 -16.46 -17.14 -12.90
C LEU A 70 -15.58 -16.10 -13.60
N VAL A 71 -15.76 -15.91 -14.91
CA VAL A 71 -15.06 -14.88 -15.68
C VAL A 71 -15.48 -13.47 -15.26
N ILE A 72 -16.77 -13.20 -15.10
CA ILE A 72 -17.26 -11.89 -14.66
C ILE A 72 -16.77 -11.57 -13.25
N ALA A 73 -16.79 -12.54 -12.34
CA ALA A 73 -16.26 -12.37 -10.99
C ALA A 73 -14.76 -12.06 -11.00
N GLY A 74 -13.98 -12.82 -11.78
CA GLY A 74 -12.54 -12.61 -11.92
C GLY A 74 -12.19 -11.26 -12.56
N VAL A 75 -12.84 -10.90 -13.67
CA VAL A 75 -12.65 -9.59 -14.33
C VAL A 75 -13.10 -8.46 -13.40
N GLY A 76 -14.22 -8.62 -12.69
CA GLY A 76 -14.69 -7.66 -11.69
C GLY A 76 -13.68 -7.40 -10.59
N ALA A 77 -13.07 -8.45 -10.03
CA ALA A 77 -11.99 -8.33 -9.06
C ALA A 77 -10.77 -7.59 -9.63
N HIS A 78 -10.36 -7.90 -10.86
CA HIS A 78 -9.23 -7.23 -11.52
C HIS A 78 -9.51 -5.77 -11.86
N MET A 79 -10.75 -5.41 -12.16
CA MET A 79 -11.16 -4.01 -12.32
C MET A 79 -11.09 -3.25 -11.00
N ALA A 80 -11.46 -3.87 -9.88
CA ALA A 80 -11.28 -3.26 -8.55
C ALA A 80 -9.79 -3.08 -8.22
N TYR A 81 -8.93 -4.04 -8.58
CA TYR A 81 -7.47 -3.90 -8.44
C TYR A 81 -6.91 -2.76 -9.31
N PHE A 82 -7.43 -2.58 -10.52
CA PHE A 82 -7.06 -1.43 -11.34
C PHE A 82 -7.46 -0.10 -10.69
N GLN A 83 -8.64 -0.02 -10.06
CA GLN A 83 -9.05 1.15 -9.30
C GLN A 83 -8.16 1.36 -8.06
N LEU A 84 -7.73 0.29 -7.40
CA LEU A 84 -6.83 0.35 -6.26
C LEU A 84 -5.43 0.85 -6.68
N LEU A 85 -4.97 0.51 -7.89
CA LEU A 85 -3.70 0.98 -8.45
C LEU A 85 -3.67 2.51 -8.67
N SER A 86 -4.82 3.18 -8.78
CA SER A 86 -4.89 4.64 -8.95
C SER A 86 -4.31 5.44 -7.78
N THR A 87 -4.29 4.85 -6.59
CA THR A 87 -3.74 5.46 -5.36
C THR A 87 -2.33 4.99 -5.04
N PHE A 88 -1.74 4.12 -5.86
CA PHE A 88 -0.37 3.65 -5.68
C PHE A 88 0.63 4.83 -5.79
N PRO A 89 1.66 4.90 -4.92
CA PRO A 89 2.06 3.95 -3.88
C PRO A 89 1.37 4.14 -2.51
N ALA A 90 0.64 5.24 -2.32
CA ALA A 90 0.06 5.64 -1.04
C ALA A 90 -1.29 4.94 -0.75
N PHE A 91 -1.26 3.72 -0.20
CA PHE A 91 -2.48 2.95 0.07
C PHE A 91 -3.13 3.30 1.42
N ASN A 92 -4.42 3.64 1.35
CA ASN A 92 -5.25 3.79 2.54
C ASN A 92 -6.08 2.51 2.79
N PHE A 93 -5.72 1.74 3.82
CA PHE A 93 -6.42 0.50 4.20
C PHE A 93 -7.90 0.72 4.60
N SER A 94 -8.24 1.94 5.03
CA SER A 94 -9.62 2.31 5.41
C SER A 94 -10.46 2.82 4.23
N SER A 95 -9.88 2.93 3.02
CA SER A 95 -10.62 3.39 1.84
C SER A 95 -11.62 2.36 1.34
N GLY A 96 -12.78 2.80 0.83
CA GLY A 96 -13.78 1.91 0.24
C GLY A 96 -13.24 1.08 -0.92
N LYS A 97 -12.29 1.60 -1.70
CA LYS A 97 -11.64 0.89 -2.82
C LYS A 97 -10.90 -0.37 -2.35
N PHE A 98 -10.19 -0.28 -1.21
CA PHE A 98 -9.49 -1.41 -0.62
C PHE A 98 -10.47 -2.48 -0.14
N PHE A 99 -11.53 -2.08 0.57
CA PHE A 99 -12.55 -3.00 1.05
C PHE A 99 -13.29 -3.72 -0.09
N ILE A 100 -13.66 -2.98 -1.16
CA ILE A 100 -14.29 -3.56 -2.35
C ILE A 100 -13.36 -4.58 -3.01
N SER A 101 -12.08 -4.25 -3.15
CA SER A 101 -11.07 -5.15 -3.75
C SER A 101 -10.90 -6.43 -2.93
N PHE A 102 -10.89 -6.32 -1.59
CA PHE A 102 -10.82 -7.48 -0.70
C PHE A 102 -12.11 -8.33 -0.75
N ALA A 103 -13.29 -7.69 -0.74
CA ALA A 103 -14.56 -8.40 -0.85
C ALA A 103 -14.66 -9.16 -2.19
N LEU A 104 -14.22 -8.55 -3.30
CA LEU A 104 -14.19 -9.20 -4.61
C LEU A 104 -13.14 -10.32 -4.70
N LEU A 105 -12.00 -10.20 -4.01
CA LEU A 105 -11.02 -11.29 -3.90
C LEU A 105 -11.65 -12.54 -3.26
N VAL A 106 -12.37 -12.35 -2.15
CA VAL A 106 -13.06 -13.44 -1.45
C VAL A 106 -14.20 -13.99 -2.30
N LEU A 107 -14.98 -13.13 -2.95
CA LEU A 107 -16.06 -13.54 -3.83
C LEU A 107 -15.54 -14.38 -5.01
N HIS A 108 -14.45 -13.95 -5.67
CA HIS A 108 -13.83 -14.69 -6.77
C HIS A 108 -13.29 -16.04 -6.29
N HIS A 109 -12.69 -16.10 -5.10
CA HIS A 109 -12.29 -17.36 -4.47
C HIS A 109 -13.45 -18.33 -4.27
N VAL A 110 -14.54 -17.86 -3.65
CA VAL A 110 -15.70 -18.71 -3.35
C VAL A 110 -16.34 -19.22 -4.63
N ILE A 111 -16.50 -18.35 -5.64
CA ILE A 111 -17.04 -18.75 -6.95
C ILE A 111 -16.11 -19.73 -7.66
N ALA A 112 -14.79 -19.52 -7.60
CA ALA A 112 -13.81 -20.46 -8.16
C ALA A 112 -13.89 -21.84 -7.48
N PHE A 113 -14.01 -21.88 -6.16
CA PHE A 113 -14.11 -23.14 -5.42
C PHE A 113 -15.46 -23.85 -5.64
N ALA A 114 -16.53 -23.09 -5.86
CA ALA A 114 -17.86 -23.61 -6.20
C ALA A 114 -18.02 -24.02 -7.67
N SER A 115 -17.00 -23.79 -8.52
CA SER A 115 -17.06 -24.10 -9.94
C SER A 115 -16.99 -25.61 -10.18
N GLU A 116 -18.02 -26.14 -10.84
CA GLU A 116 -18.11 -27.55 -11.21
C GLU A 116 -16.98 -27.98 -12.17
N VAL A 117 -16.57 -27.07 -13.08
CA VAL A 117 -15.47 -27.33 -14.02
C VAL A 117 -14.15 -27.54 -13.28
N LEU A 118 -13.86 -26.70 -12.28
CA LEU A 118 -12.63 -26.83 -11.48
C LEU A 118 -12.64 -28.08 -10.60
N TYR A 119 -13.80 -28.48 -10.07
CA TYR A 119 -13.93 -29.68 -9.25
C TYR A 119 -13.66 -30.98 -10.04
N GLY A 120 -13.96 -30.99 -11.34
CA GLY A 120 -13.71 -32.13 -12.22
C GLY A 120 -12.25 -32.26 -12.70
N LEU A 121 -11.39 -31.29 -12.41
CA LEU A 121 -10.00 -31.26 -12.89
C LEU A 121 -9.01 -31.83 -11.86
N GLU A 122 -7.83 -32.20 -12.33
CA GLU A 122 -6.74 -32.65 -11.47
C GLU A 122 -6.22 -31.50 -10.57
N PHE A 123 -5.78 -31.84 -9.36
CA PHE A 123 -5.31 -30.88 -8.36
C PHE A 123 -4.26 -29.88 -8.89
N PRO A 124 -3.23 -30.27 -9.69
CA PRO A 124 -2.26 -29.32 -10.23
C PRO A 124 -2.86 -28.29 -11.19
N VAL A 125 -3.88 -28.68 -11.96
CA VAL A 125 -4.58 -27.77 -12.88
C VAL A 125 -5.40 -26.76 -12.10
N VAL A 126 -6.10 -27.21 -11.05
CA VAL A 126 -6.80 -26.34 -10.10
C VAL A 126 -5.83 -25.33 -9.46
N LEU A 127 -4.68 -25.81 -8.99
CA LEU A 127 -3.64 -24.96 -8.40
C LEU A 127 -3.14 -23.90 -9.39
N THR A 128 -2.99 -24.26 -10.67
CA THR A 128 -2.59 -23.34 -11.73
C THR A 128 -3.61 -22.21 -11.88
N TYR A 129 -4.91 -22.53 -11.89
CA TYR A 129 -5.96 -21.53 -11.95
C TYR A 129 -5.89 -20.57 -10.75
N PHE A 130 -5.83 -21.09 -9.52
CA PHE A 130 -5.73 -20.25 -8.33
C PHE A 130 -4.45 -19.41 -8.32
N THR A 131 -3.32 -19.96 -8.74
CA THR A 131 -2.04 -19.25 -8.70
C THR A 131 -2.02 -18.07 -9.68
N PHE A 132 -2.39 -18.29 -10.94
CA PHE A 132 -2.27 -17.25 -11.98
C PHE A 132 -3.47 -16.31 -12.06
N PHE A 133 -4.69 -16.82 -11.88
CA PHE A 133 -5.91 -16.03 -12.07
C PHE A 133 -6.42 -15.40 -10.78
N VAL A 134 -6.16 -16.01 -9.63
CA VAL A 134 -6.70 -15.53 -8.35
C VAL A 134 -5.62 -14.84 -7.52
N TRP A 135 -4.44 -15.45 -7.35
CA TRP A 135 -3.42 -14.96 -6.42
C TRP A 135 -2.34 -14.07 -7.02
N PHE A 136 -2.03 -14.20 -8.30
CA PHE A 136 -0.90 -13.48 -8.93
C PHE A 136 -0.94 -11.96 -8.71
N VAL A 137 -2.07 -11.31 -9.01
CA VAL A 137 -2.21 -9.85 -8.84
C VAL A 137 -2.29 -9.44 -7.36
N PRO A 138 -3.14 -10.05 -6.50
CA PRO A 138 -3.16 -9.73 -5.07
C PRO A 138 -1.79 -9.88 -4.41
N PHE A 139 -1.03 -10.90 -4.77
CA PHE A 139 0.31 -11.13 -4.24
C PHE A 139 1.29 -10.01 -4.63
N LEU A 140 1.25 -9.54 -5.88
CA LEU A 140 2.04 -8.38 -6.29
C LEU A 140 1.65 -7.12 -5.51
N PHE A 141 0.35 -6.91 -5.24
CA PHE A 141 -0.09 -5.82 -4.39
C PHE A 141 0.46 -5.93 -2.96
N LEU A 142 0.45 -7.13 -2.37
CA LEU A 142 0.99 -7.35 -1.02
C LEU A 142 2.48 -7.03 -0.93
N ILE A 143 3.28 -7.48 -1.92
CA ILE A 143 4.71 -7.12 -1.99
C ILE A 143 4.85 -5.60 -2.13
N SER A 144 3.97 -4.97 -2.90
CA SER A 144 4.04 -3.53 -3.15
C SER A 144 3.68 -2.65 -1.95
N LEU A 145 3.09 -3.20 -0.90
CA LEU A 145 2.80 -2.45 0.33
C LEU A 145 4.07 -2.02 1.07
N SER A 146 5.20 -2.73 0.91
CA SER A 146 6.46 -2.33 1.55
C SER A 146 6.95 -0.95 1.09
N ALA A 147 6.60 -0.54 -0.13
CA ALA A 147 6.95 0.76 -0.69
C ALA A 147 6.12 1.93 -0.12
N ASN A 148 5.00 1.67 0.57
CA ASN A 148 4.10 2.70 1.07
C ASN A 148 4.67 3.42 2.31
N ASP A 149 5.39 2.70 3.17
CA ASP A 149 5.80 3.19 4.50
C ASP A 149 6.91 4.26 4.47
N TYR A 150 7.57 4.43 3.32
CA TYR A 150 8.71 5.35 3.14
C TYR A 150 8.39 6.60 2.32
N VAL A 151 7.15 6.73 1.83
CA VAL A 151 6.76 7.96 1.17
C VAL A 151 6.57 9.02 2.25
N LEU A 152 7.42 10.04 2.26
CA LEU A 152 7.23 11.25 3.07
C LEU A 152 5.76 11.67 3.00
N PRO A 153 5.14 12.16 4.08
CA PRO A 153 3.76 12.64 4.03
C PRO A 153 3.63 13.74 2.97
N GLN A 154 3.24 13.36 1.75
CA GLN A 154 3.04 14.29 0.62
C GLN A 154 1.80 15.16 0.83
N THR A 155 1.02 14.83 1.85
CA THR A 155 -0.08 15.61 2.38
C THR A 155 0.11 15.78 3.89
N GLY A 156 1.28 16.27 4.31
CA GLY A 156 1.18 17.34 5.28
C GLY A 156 0.30 18.38 4.62
N GLU A 157 -0.83 18.72 5.23
CA GLU A 157 -1.49 19.98 4.93
C GLU A 157 -0.41 21.03 5.16
N TYR A 158 0.33 21.38 4.10
CA TYR A 158 0.84 22.71 3.96
C TYR A 158 -0.45 23.52 3.96
N THR A 159 -0.89 23.87 5.17
CA THR A 159 -1.38 25.21 5.39
C THR A 159 -0.28 26.06 4.77
N MET A 160 -0.43 26.33 3.47
CA MET A 160 -0.04 27.61 2.95
C MET A 160 -0.79 28.55 3.88
N PHE A 161 -0.14 28.94 4.98
CA PHE A 161 -0.23 30.31 5.39
C PHE A 161 0.10 31.05 4.11
N SER A 162 -0.95 31.41 3.36
CA SER A 162 -0.88 32.40 2.32
C SER A 162 -0.21 33.56 3.03
N GLU A 163 1.08 33.73 2.77
CA GLU A 163 1.86 34.77 3.37
C GLU A 163 1.39 36.04 2.67
N SER A 164 0.24 36.54 3.13
CA SER A 164 -0.45 37.68 2.53
C SER A 164 0.29 38.99 2.84
N ARG A 165 1.48 38.90 3.46
CA ARG A 165 2.20 40.04 4.00
C ARG A 165 3.70 39.88 3.75
N PRO A 166 4.32 40.79 2.98
CA PRO A 166 5.76 40.75 2.74
C PRO A 166 6.50 40.85 4.08
N LEU A 167 7.29 39.82 4.42
CA LEU A 167 8.07 39.69 5.66
C LEU A 167 9.14 40.78 5.88
N LEU A 168 9.31 41.68 4.92
CA LEU A 168 10.29 42.78 4.99
C LEU A 168 9.67 44.14 5.33
N ALA A 169 8.34 44.24 5.47
CA ALA A 169 7.67 45.54 5.58
C ALA A 169 7.34 45.98 7.01
N THR A 170 7.31 45.07 8.00
CA THR A 170 6.82 45.43 9.34
C THR A 170 7.58 44.71 10.45
N ASN A 171 7.89 45.45 11.52
CA ASN A 171 8.45 45.01 12.81
C ASN A 171 7.53 44.04 13.59
N ASP A 172 6.83 43.15 12.91
CA ASP A 172 5.94 42.18 13.54
C ASP A 172 6.75 40.93 13.92
N ASP A 173 7.21 40.92 15.18
CA ASP A 173 7.94 39.79 15.77
C ASP A 173 7.15 38.48 15.58
N LEU A 174 7.77 37.50 14.92
CA LEU A 174 7.23 36.15 14.67
C LEU A 174 6.70 35.47 15.94
N VAL A 175 7.26 35.81 17.11
CA VAL A 175 6.85 35.28 18.40
C VAL A 175 5.43 35.73 18.77
N SER A 176 5.06 36.96 18.41
CA SER A 176 3.76 37.54 18.75
C SER A 176 2.61 36.83 18.02
N SER A 177 2.80 36.46 16.75
CA SER A 177 1.81 35.75 15.94
C SER A 177 1.63 34.29 16.39
N PHE A 178 2.74 33.60 16.70
CA PHE A 178 2.70 32.24 17.27
C PHE A 178 2.00 32.17 18.63
N LEU A 179 2.27 33.13 19.53
CA LEU A 179 1.65 33.17 20.85
C LEU A 179 0.16 33.57 20.80
N LYS A 180 -0.23 34.42 19.85
CA LYS A 180 -1.63 34.84 19.64
C LYS A 180 -2.53 33.67 19.23
N GLY A 181 -2.01 32.71 18.46
CA GLY A 181 -2.74 31.52 18.04
C GLY A 181 -2.84 30.44 19.12
N LYS A 182 -1.76 30.15 19.84
CA LYS A 182 -1.68 28.98 20.73
C LYS A 182 -2.01 29.26 22.20
N ARG A 183 -1.78 30.47 22.72
CA ARG A 183 -1.99 30.81 24.15
C ARG A 183 -2.37 32.29 24.36
N ARG A 184 -3.66 32.61 24.17
CA ARG A 184 -4.22 33.97 24.35
C ARG A 184 -3.91 34.60 25.73
N SER A 185 -3.77 33.79 26.78
CA SER A 185 -3.45 34.22 28.15
C SER A 185 -2.02 34.81 28.28
N LEU A 186 -1.02 34.15 27.69
CA LEU A 186 0.37 34.64 27.74
C LEU A 186 0.56 35.90 26.92
N PHE A 187 -0.13 35.99 25.78
CA PHE A 187 -0.10 37.19 24.95
C PHE A 187 -0.59 38.42 25.73
N TYR A 188 -1.66 38.28 26.53
CA TYR A 188 -2.21 39.37 27.34
C TYR A 188 -1.27 39.80 28.47
N LEU A 189 -0.59 38.84 29.11
CA LEU A 189 0.41 39.10 30.14
C LEU A 189 1.62 39.84 29.54
N LEU A 190 2.11 39.38 28.39
CA LEU A 190 3.25 39.99 27.71
C LEU A 190 2.93 41.41 27.23
N SER A 191 1.73 41.65 26.71
CA SER A 191 1.28 43.00 26.34
C SER A 191 1.16 43.90 27.57
N TYR A 192 0.66 43.38 28.69
CA TYR A 192 0.60 44.13 29.94
C TYR A 192 2.00 44.52 30.45
N LEU A 193 2.98 43.62 30.37
CA LEU A 193 4.38 43.92 30.71
C LEU A 193 5.03 44.89 29.73
N LYS A 194 4.73 44.76 28.43
CA LYS A 194 5.20 45.69 27.40
C LYS A 194 4.75 47.11 27.69
N ASP A 195 3.49 47.29 28.12
CA ASP A 195 2.94 48.61 28.42
C ASP A 195 3.53 49.24 29.70
N GLN A 196 4.13 48.44 30.58
CA GLN A 196 4.87 48.94 31.75
C GLN A 196 6.33 49.30 31.47
N LEU A 197 6.86 48.93 30.30
CA LEU A 197 8.23 49.26 29.93
C LEU A 197 8.30 50.69 29.37
N PRO A 198 9.29 51.50 29.78
CA PRO A 198 9.46 52.84 29.26
C PRO A 198 9.74 52.80 27.76
N VAL A 199 9.07 53.66 27.00
CA VAL A 199 9.25 53.78 25.54
C VAL A 199 10.67 54.24 25.25
N VAL A 200 11.55 53.30 24.91
CA VAL A 200 12.91 53.60 24.45
C VAL A 200 12.80 54.18 23.05
N ARG A 201 12.79 55.51 22.94
CA ARG A 201 12.91 56.18 21.65
C ARG A 201 14.30 55.89 21.07
N PRO A 202 14.41 55.34 19.84
CA PRO A 202 15.71 55.21 19.21
C PRO A 202 16.27 56.62 18.98
N LYS A 203 17.48 56.86 19.50
CA LYS A 203 18.23 58.09 19.24
C LYS A 203 18.43 58.17 17.73
N LYS A 204 17.88 59.20 17.07
CA LYS A 204 18.22 59.51 15.68
C LYS A 204 19.72 59.80 15.66
N LEU A 205 20.48 58.88 15.06
CA LEU A 205 21.85 59.14 14.63
C LEU A 205 21.75 60.12 13.45
N TYR A 206 22.24 61.34 13.67
CA TYR A 206 22.61 62.24 12.58
C TYR A 206 23.98 61.83 12.07
#